data_AF-A0ABC8R635-F1
#
_entry.id   AF-A0ABC8R635-F1
#
_cell.length_a   1.000
_cell.length_b   1.000
_cell.length_c   1.000
_cell.angle_alpha   90.00
_cell.angle_beta   90.00
_cell.angle_gamma   90.00
#
_symmetry.space_group_name_H-M   'P 1'
#
loop_
_entity.id
_entity.type
_entity.pdbx_description
1 polymer ?
#
loop_
_entity_poly.entity_id
_entity_poly.type
_entity_poly.pdbx_seq_one_letter_code
_entity_poly.pdbx_strand_id
1 'polypeptide(L)'
;MDIELTPRLAKKVYGGEGGAYYAWCPEELQMLREGNIGASKLALEKNGFALPRYSDSAKVAYVLQGCGVAGIVLPEQEEKIVAIKKGDAIALPFGVVTWWFNKEDTELVVLFLGDTSKAHKAGSFTDFFLTGTNGIFTGFSSEFVGRAWDLEENVVKSLVGKQTGSGIVKLDAAFKMPEPKKEHRDGMALNCEEAPLDVNIKNGEGLWC
;
A
#
# COMPACT_ATOMS: atom_id res chain seq x y z
N MET A 1 9.88 32.67 -3.34
CA MET A 1 9.92 31.76 -4.50
C MET A 1 8.49 31.27 -4.63
N ASP A 2 7.81 31.58 -5.73
CA ASP A 2 6.38 31.25 -5.86
C ASP A 2 6.23 29.76 -6.17
N ILE A 3 5.52 29.05 -5.31
CA ILE A 3 5.26 27.61 -5.48
C ILE A 3 4.07 27.48 -6.43
N GLU A 4 4.24 26.71 -7.50
CA GLU A 4 3.14 26.40 -8.41
C GLU A 4 2.17 25.40 -7.76
N LEU A 5 0.90 25.80 -7.61
CA LEU A 5 -0.15 25.01 -6.93
C LEU A 5 -1.20 24.44 -7.89
N THR A 6 -0.91 24.43 -9.19
CA THR A 6 -1.84 23.87 -10.19
C THR A 6 -2.07 22.38 -9.91
N PRO A 7 -3.34 21.91 -9.83
CA PRO A 7 -3.63 20.48 -9.65
C PRO A 7 -2.95 19.63 -10.74
N ARG A 8 -2.25 18.58 -10.32
CA ARG A 8 -1.62 17.60 -11.22
C ARG A 8 -2.23 16.22 -11.01
N LEU A 9 -2.28 15.42 -12.07
CA LEU A 9 -2.68 14.01 -11.98
C LEU A 9 -1.48 13.15 -11.60
N ALA A 10 -1.73 12.10 -10.82
CA ALA A 10 -0.72 11.08 -10.54
C ALA A 10 -0.35 10.33 -11.83
N LYS A 11 0.93 9.97 -11.97
CA LYS A 11 1.43 9.22 -13.12
C LYS A 11 1.62 7.75 -12.76
N LYS A 12 1.35 6.86 -13.70
CA LYS A 12 1.60 5.42 -13.53
C LYS A 12 3.10 5.20 -13.36
N VAL A 13 3.49 4.58 -12.25
CA VAL A 13 4.87 4.19 -11.95
C VAL A 13 5.13 2.75 -12.43
N TYR A 14 4.22 1.84 -12.09
CA TYR A 14 4.26 0.44 -12.52
C TYR A 14 2.86 -0.18 -12.51
N GLY A 15 2.71 -1.38 -13.06
CA GLY A 15 1.46 -2.15 -13.06
C GLY A 15 1.21 -2.93 -14.34
N GLY A 16 0.25 -3.84 -14.29
CA GLY A 16 -0.14 -4.75 -15.38
C GLY A 16 -1.60 -5.16 -15.26
N GLU A 17 -1.92 -6.41 -15.60
CA GLU A 17 -3.31 -6.92 -15.63
C GLU A 17 -4.00 -6.97 -14.25
N GLY A 18 -3.23 -6.99 -13.17
CA GLY A 18 -3.72 -6.93 -11.79
C GLY A 18 -4.05 -5.52 -11.29
N GLY A 19 -3.70 -4.48 -12.05
CA GLY A 19 -3.85 -3.09 -11.65
C GLY A 19 -2.55 -2.30 -11.74
N ALA A 20 -2.55 -1.10 -11.16
CA ALA A 20 -1.46 -0.15 -11.29
C ALA A 20 -1.23 0.69 -10.04
N TYR A 21 0.03 1.12 -9.89
CA TYR A 21 0.46 2.06 -8.88
C TYR A 21 0.83 3.39 -9.54
N TYR A 22 0.31 4.47 -8.98
CA TYR A 22 0.49 5.83 -9.46
C TYR A 22 1.14 6.68 -8.37
N ALA A 23 1.95 7.66 -8.72
CA ALA A 23 2.53 8.61 -7.79
C ALA A 23 2.48 10.03 -8.35
N TRP A 24 2.41 11.01 -7.47
CA TRP A 24 2.64 12.40 -7.84
C TRP A 24 4.15 12.69 -7.79
N CYS A 25 4.63 13.41 -8.81
CA CYS A 25 6.05 13.70 -9.00
C CYS A 25 6.40 15.03 -8.30
N PRO A 26 7.35 15.06 -7.35
CA PRO A 26 7.72 16.31 -6.67
C PRO A 26 8.39 17.33 -7.61
N GLU A 27 8.92 16.90 -8.76
CA GLU A 27 9.43 17.79 -9.81
C GLU A 27 8.32 18.57 -10.53
N GLU A 28 7.11 18.01 -10.62
CA GLU A 28 5.96 18.63 -11.29
C GLU A 28 5.00 19.32 -10.31
N LEU A 29 5.06 18.91 -9.03
CA LEU A 29 4.25 19.45 -7.96
C LEU A 29 5.17 19.74 -6.76
N GLN A 30 5.90 20.85 -6.84
CA GLN A 30 6.97 21.22 -5.91
C GLN A 30 6.52 21.29 -4.45
N MET A 31 5.24 21.62 -4.20
CA MET A 31 4.67 21.64 -2.85
C MET A 31 4.80 20.30 -2.11
N LEU A 32 4.90 19.16 -2.82
CA LEU A 32 5.14 17.85 -2.20
C LEU A 32 6.50 17.79 -1.52
N ARG A 33 7.53 18.34 -2.18
CA ARG A 33 8.89 18.40 -1.62
C ARG A 33 8.95 19.42 -0.49
N GLU A 34 8.44 20.62 -0.71
CA GLU A 34 8.46 21.70 0.29
C GLU A 34 7.67 21.34 1.57
N GLY A 35 6.55 20.63 1.40
CA GLY A 35 5.72 20.15 2.51
C GLY A 35 6.18 18.83 3.14
N ASN A 36 7.21 18.17 2.57
CA ASN A 36 7.58 16.79 2.92
C ASN A 36 6.41 15.80 2.82
N ILE A 37 5.53 15.95 1.83
CA ILE A 37 4.37 15.09 1.65
C ILE A 37 4.60 14.15 0.46
N GLY A 38 4.57 12.85 0.74
CA GLY A 38 4.45 11.83 -0.30
C GLY A 38 2.99 11.58 -0.63
N ALA A 39 2.69 11.41 -1.92
CA ALA A 39 1.36 11.07 -2.39
C ALA A 39 1.42 9.97 -3.46
N SER A 40 0.63 8.92 -3.29
CA SER A 40 0.51 7.85 -4.29
C SER A 40 -0.89 7.24 -4.29
N LYS A 41 -1.21 6.48 -5.33
CA LYS A 41 -2.51 5.84 -5.51
C LYS A 41 -2.30 4.42 -6.02
N LEU A 42 -2.91 3.46 -5.36
CA LEU A 42 -3.01 2.07 -5.80
C LEU A 42 -4.39 1.84 -6.39
N ALA A 43 -4.46 1.23 -7.57
CA ALA A 43 -5.69 0.81 -8.21
C ALA A 43 -5.57 -0.67 -8.57
N LEU A 44 -6.47 -1.49 -8.04
CA LEU A 44 -6.47 -2.95 -8.23
C LEU A 44 -7.73 -3.39 -8.96
N GLU A 45 -7.52 -4.06 -10.09
CA GLU A 45 -8.57 -4.73 -10.85
C GLU A 45 -9.07 -5.97 -10.09
N LYS A 46 -10.17 -6.60 -10.55
CA LYS A 46 -10.64 -7.88 -9.97
C LYS A 46 -9.51 -8.90 -9.88
N ASN A 47 -9.35 -9.60 -8.77
CA ASN A 47 -8.24 -10.53 -8.50
C ASN A 47 -6.84 -9.89 -8.58
N GLY A 48 -6.75 -8.56 -8.51
CA GLY A 48 -5.51 -7.82 -8.42
C GLY A 48 -4.89 -7.95 -7.05
N PHE A 49 -3.59 -8.26 -7.00
CA PHE A 49 -2.83 -8.43 -5.77
C PHE A 49 -1.57 -7.57 -5.80
N ALA A 50 -1.50 -6.57 -4.93
CA ALA A 50 -0.28 -5.83 -4.65
C ALA A 50 0.60 -6.66 -3.70
N LEU A 51 1.79 -7.03 -4.18
CA LEU A 51 2.72 -7.88 -3.45
C LEU A 51 3.16 -7.23 -2.12
N PRO A 52 3.53 -8.04 -1.11
CA PRO A 52 3.99 -7.55 0.17
C PRO A 52 5.16 -6.57 0.03
N ARG A 53 5.00 -5.37 0.60
CA ARG A 53 6.02 -4.31 0.60
C ARG A 53 5.97 -3.47 1.86
N TYR A 54 7.10 -2.87 2.21
CA TYR A 54 7.18 -1.78 3.17
C TYR A 54 7.61 -0.48 2.48
N SER A 55 7.52 0.63 3.21
CA SER A 55 7.77 1.98 2.71
C SER A 55 8.69 2.72 3.68
N ASP A 56 9.52 3.62 3.16
CA ASP A 56 10.41 4.51 3.92
C ASP A 56 9.68 5.68 4.62
N SER A 57 8.36 5.64 4.67
CA SER A 57 7.53 6.76 5.11
C SER A 57 6.33 6.25 5.89
N ALA A 58 5.98 6.94 6.98
CA ALA A 58 4.71 6.75 7.66
C ALA A 58 3.60 7.41 6.84
N LYS A 59 2.47 6.73 6.67
CA LYS A 59 1.40 7.17 5.77
C LYS A 59 0.01 6.74 6.23
N VAL A 60 -1.00 7.42 5.74
CA VAL A 60 -2.40 7.01 5.84
C VAL A 60 -2.82 6.44 4.50
N ALA A 61 -3.44 5.26 4.51
CA ALA A 61 -4.11 4.66 3.38
C ALA A 61 -5.61 4.96 3.48
N TYR A 62 -6.17 5.64 2.48
CA TYR A 62 -7.59 5.98 2.41
C TYR A 62 -8.24 5.30 1.20
N VAL A 63 -9.29 4.51 1.43
CA VAL A 63 -9.99 3.80 0.36
C VAL A 63 -10.96 4.77 -0.33
N LEU A 64 -10.61 5.16 -1.56
CA LEU A 64 -11.41 6.06 -2.39
C LEU A 64 -12.60 5.34 -3.04
N GLN A 65 -12.43 4.07 -3.41
CA GLN A 65 -13.43 3.30 -4.16
C GLN A 65 -13.31 1.81 -3.87
N GLY A 66 -14.45 1.12 -3.91
CA GLY A 66 -14.52 -0.34 -3.85
C GLY A 66 -14.33 -0.90 -2.44
N CYS A 67 -14.08 -2.19 -2.38
CA CYS A 67 -13.73 -2.92 -1.17
C CYS A 67 -12.72 -4.03 -1.49
N GLY A 68 -12.06 -4.55 -0.47
CA GLY A 68 -11.05 -5.57 -0.62
C GLY A 68 -10.47 -6.04 0.69
N VAL A 69 -9.27 -6.61 0.62
CA VAL A 69 -8.56 -7.17 1.77
C VAL A 69 -7.16 -6.58 1.83
N ALA A 70 -6.75 -6.12 3.01
CA ALA A 70 -5.39 -5.70 3.30
C ALA A 70 -4.79 -6.59 4.38
N GLY A 71 -3.58 -7.09 4.14
CA GLY A 71 -2.76 -7.67 5.20
C GLY A 71 -1.74 -6.67 5.68
N ILE A 72 -1.62 -6.55 6.99
CA ILE A 72 -0.75 -5.58 7.66
C ILE A 72 0.06 -6.35 8.70
N VAL A 73 1.38 -6.31 8.55
CA VAL A 73 2.33 -6.95 9.48
C VAL A 73 3.10 -5.84 10.20
N LEU A 74 2.68 -5.56 11.43
CA LEU A 74 3.37 -4.65 12.32
C LEU A 74 4.63 -5.32 12.89
N PRO A 75 5.68 -4.55 13.23
CA PRO A 75 6.86 -5.11 13.89
C PRO A 75 6.48 -5.89 15.14
N GLU A 76 7.04 -7.10 15.27
CA GLU A 76 6.86 -8.00 16.43
C GLU A 76 5.41 -8.41 16.73
N GLN A 77 4.50 -8.27 15.74
CA GLN A 77 3.09 -8.64 15.89
C GLN A 77 2.66 -9.63 14.81
N GLU A 78 1.59 -10.36 15.10
CA GLU A 78 0.94 -11.21 14.12
C GLU A 78 0.31 -10.37 13.00
N GLU A 79 0.20 -10.99 11.82
CA GLU A 79 -0.45 -10.38 10.68
C GLU A 79 -1.93 -10.08 10.95
N LYS A 80 -2.33 -8.84 10.69
CA LYS A 80 -3.73 -8.42 10.69
C LYS A 80 -4.26 -8.41 9.26
N ILE A 81 -5.23 -9.28 9.03
CA ILE A 81 -5.98 -9.37 7.77
C ILE A 81 -7.31 -8.62 7.94
N VAL A 82 -7.43 -7.50 7.24
CA VAL A 82 -8.47 -6.49 7.43
C VAL A 82 -9.32 -6.39 6.17
N ALA A 83 -10.64 -6.46 6.33
CA ALA A 83 -11.58 -6.12 5.27
C ALA A 83 -11.66 -4.59 5.19
N ILE A 84 -11.47 -4.06 3.99
CA ILE A 84 -11.47 -2.62 3.73
C ILE A 84 -12.58 -2.26 2.74
N LYS A 85 -13.17 -1.08 2.91
CA LYS A 85 -14.20 -0.53 2.02
C LYS A 85 -14.02 0.97 1.85
N LYS A 86 -14.66 1.55 0.83
CA LYS A 86 -14.72 3.00 0.61
C LYS A 86 -14.96 3.77 1.92
N GLY A 87 -14.18 4.82 2.12
CA GLY A 87 -14.18 5.64 3.32
C GLY A 87 -13.25 5.15 4.43
N ASP A 88 -12.74 3.92 4.38
CA ASP A 88 -11.79 3.44 5.39
C ASP A 88 -10.44 4.16 5.28
N ALA A 89 -9.97 4.70 6.40
CA ALA A 89 -8.63 5.19 6.63
C ALA A 89 -7.86 4.23 7.54
N ILE A 90 -6.62 3.93 7.18
CA ILE A 90 -5.71 3.05 7.93
C ILE A 90 -4.39 3.79 8.11
N ALA A 91 -3.95 3.93 9.36
CA ALA A 91 -2.63 4.45 9.67
C ALA A 91 -1.57 3.37 9.49
N LEU A 92 -0.56 3.66 8.67
CA LEU A 92 0.55 2.77 8.34
C LEU A 92 1.86 3.39 8.86
N PRO A 93 2.42 2.87 9.97
CA PRO A 93 3.70 3.33 10.49
C PRO A 93 4.85 3.11 9.50
N PHE A 94 5.98 3.81 9.72
CA PHE A 94 7.20 3.59 8.96
C PHE A 94 7.62 2.12 8.98
N GLY A 95 8.01 1.58 7.81
CA GLY A 95 8.52 0.21 7.71
C GLY A 95 7.49 -0.91 7.86
N VAL A 96 6.20 -0.60 8.04
CA VAL A 96 5.16 -1.64 8.11
C VAL A 96 5.01 -2.36 6.78
N VAL A 97 4.92 -3.70 6.82
CA VAL A 97 4.70 -4.51 5.63
C VAL A 97 3.20 -4.56 5.36
N THR A 98 2.82 -4.30 4.11
CA THR A 98 1.42 -4.41 3.65
C THR A 98 1.32 -5.14 2.33
N TRP A 99 0.21 -5.84 2.14
CA TRP A 99 -0.26 -6.33 0.85
C TRP A 99 -1.74 -6.02 0.70
N TRP A 100 -2.21 -5.94 -0.55
CA TRP A 100 -3.56 -5.49 -0.87
C TRP A 100 -4.16 -6.39 -1.94
N PHE A 101 -5.40 -6.80 -1.77
CA PHE A 101 -6.09 -7.70 -2.67
C PHE A 101 -7.49 -7.21 -2.96
N ASN A 102 -7.86 -7.21 -4.24
CA ASN A 102 -9.22 -6.97 -4.68
C ASN A 102 -9.84 -8.29 -5.16
N LYS A 103 -10.89 -8.75 -4.48
CA LYS A 103 -11.65 -9.94 -4.89
C LYS A 103 -12.90 -9.59 -5.71
N GLU A 104 -13.27 -8.32 -5.74
CA GLU A 104 -14.53 -7.84 -6.29
C GLU A 104 -14.39 -7.40 -7.75
N ASP A 105 -15.51 -7.35 -8.47
CA ASP A 105 -15.55 -6.83 -9.85
C ASP A 105 -15.28 -5.32 -9.93
N THR A 106 -15.60 -4.58 -8.87
CA THR A 106 -15.35 -3.14 -8.80
C THR A 106 -13.87 -2.89 -8.50
N GLU A 107 -13.25 -1.98 -9.23
CA GLU A 107 -11.86 -1.57 -8.98
C GLU A 107 -11.71 -1.02 -7.55
N LEU A 108 -10.73 -1.55 -6.82
CA LEU A 108 -10.33 -1.06 -5.51
C LEU A 108 -9.31 0.06 -5.69
N VAL A 109 -9.61 1.25 -5.18
CA VAL A 109 -8.71 2.41 -5.27
C VAL A 109 -8.34 2.89 -3.86
N VAL A 110 -7.04 2.93 -3.58
CA VAL A 110 -6.47 3.36 -2.30
C VAL A 110 -5.51 4.51 -2.51
N LEU A 111 -5.77 5.64 -1.84
CA LEU A 111 -4.89 6.80 -1.79
C LEU A 111 -3.93 6.66 -0.61
N PHE A 112 -2.65 6.96 -0.83
CA PHE A 112 -1.66 7.06 0.23
C PHE A 112 -1.17 8.49 0.33
N LEU A 113 -1.21 9.04 1.54
CA LEU A 113 -0.62 10.33 1.90
C LEU A 113 0.24 10.15 3.13
N GLY A 114 1.45 10.71 3.15
CA GLY A 114 2.39 10.41 4.22
C GLY A 114 3.53 11.40 4.32
N ASP A 115 4.19 11.35 5.48
CA ASP A 115 5.34 12.18 5.79
C ASP A 115 6.61 11.58 5.19
N THR A 116 7.31 12.40 4.40
CA THR A 116 8.56 12.07 3.71
C THR A 116 9.75 12.86 4.26
N SER A 117 9.60 13.53 5.41
CA SER A 117 10.67 14.31 6.06
C SER A 117 11.91 13.48 6.41
N LYS A 118 11.72 12.17 6.60
CA LYS A 118 12.77 11.17 6.84
C LYS A 118 12.92 10.16 5.70
N ALA A 119 12.20 10.34 4.60
CA ALA A 119 12.26 9.46 3.45
C ALA A 119 13.58 9.62 2.71
N HIS A 120 13.92 8.65 1.87
CA HIS A 120 15.10 8.74 1.02
C HIS A 120 15.00 9.91 0.02
N LYS A 121 13.79 10.25 -0.43
CA LYS A 121 13.51 11.37 -1.32
C LYS A 121 12.34 12.20 -0.79
N ALA A 122 12.59 13.45 -0.42
CA ALA A 122 11.53 14.36 0.01
C ALA A 122 10.47 14.54 -1.09
N GLY A 123 9.20 14.42 -0.71
CA GLY A 123 8.05 14.48 -1.61
C GLY A 123 7.75 13.19 -2.37
N SER A 124 8.39 12.06 -2.02
CA SER A 124 8.15 10.76 -2.67
C SER A 124 8.36 9.59 -1.73
N PHE A 125 7.54 8.54 -1.88
CA PHE A 125 7.75 7.29 -1.18
C PHE A 125 8.79 6.42 -1.90
N THR A 126 9.64 5.75 -1.13
CA THR A 126 10.46 4.64 -1.61
C THR A 126 9.92 3.34 -1.04
N ASP A 127 9.64 2.40 -1.94
CA ASP A 127 8.95 1.16 -1.62
C ASP A 127 9.85 -0.05 -1.84
N PHE A 128 9.83 -0.96 -0.88
CA PHE A 128 10.70 -2.13 -0.85
C PHE A 128 9.84 -3.38 -0.83
N PHE A 129 9.92 -4.17 -1.89
CA PHE A 129 9.14 -5.40 -2.04
C PHE A 129 9.83 -6.55 -1.32
N LEU A 130 9.06 -7.43 -0.69
CA LEU A 130 9.62 -8.64 -0.07
C LEU A 130 9.77 -9.77 -1.09
N THR A 131 8.90 -9.81 -2.09
CA THR A 131 8.77 -10.92 -3.04
C THR A 131 8.76 -10.42 -4.48
N GLY A 132 8.91 -11.34 -5.43
CA GLY A 132 8.90 -11.01 -6.85
C GLY A 132 10.27 -10.56 -7.38
N THR A 133 10.30 -10.08 -8.62
CA THR A 133 11.55 -9.76 -9.32
C THR A 133 12.37 -8.67 -8.63
N ASN A 134 11.68 -7.73 -7.97
CA ASN A 134 12.28 -6.61 -7.25
C ASN A 134 12.27 -6.84 -5.72
N GLY A 135 12.09 -8.10 -5.29
CA GLY A 135 12.08 -8.46 -3.87
C GLY A 135 13.46 -8.31 -3.23
N ILE A 136 13.54 -7.87 -1.97
CA ILE A 136 14.82 -7.65 -1.26
C ILE A 136 15.72 -8.90 -1.23
N PHE A 137 15.13 -10.10 -1.24
CA PHE A 137 15.88 -11.36 -1.17
C PHE A 137 16.62 -11.70 -2.46
N THR A 138 16.29 -11.06 -3.59
CA THR A 138 17.03 -11.24 -4.85
C THR A 138 18.41 -10.56 -4.81
N GLY A 139 18.64 -9.64 -3.86
CA GLY A 139 19.93 -9.00 -3.62
C GLY A 139 20.93 -9.82 -2.80
N PHE A 140 20.50 -10.95 -2.23
CA PHE A 140 21.34 -11.83 -1.41
C PHE A 140 21.65 -13.15 -2.13
N SER A 141 22.74 -13.82 -1.75
CA SER A 141 23.01 -15.17 -2.25
C SER A 141 22.01 -16.17 -1.68
N SER A 142 21.67 -17.21 -2.46
CA SER A 142 20.81 -18.30 -1.99
C SER A 142 21.38 -19.03 -0.77
N GLU A 143 22.71 -19.13 -0.67
CA GLU A 143 23.39 -19.67 0.50
C GLU A 143 23.13 -18.82 1.76
N PHE A 144 23.25 -17.49 1.65
CA PHE A 144 23.03 -16.59 2.79
C PHE A 144 21.57 -16.65 3.27
N VAL A 145 20.62 -16.58 2.34
CA VAL A 145 19.19 -16.67 2.66
C VAL A 145 18.85 -18.05 3.24
N GLY A 146 19.42 -19.13 2.69
CA GLY A 146 19.24 -20.49 3.21
C GLY A 146 19.70 -20.64 4.65
N ARG A 147 20.87 -20.09 4.98
CA ARG A 147 21.36 -20.05 6.37
C ARG A 147 20.48 -19.20 7.29
N ALA A 148 20.01 -18.05 6.82
CA ALA A 148 19.20 -17.14 7.62
C ALA A 148 17.80 -17.70 7.94
N TRP A 149 17.21 -18.45 7.01
CA TRP A 149 15.88 -19.05 7.16
C TRP A 149 15.92 -20.49 7.66
N ASP A 150 17.10 -21.07 7.84
CA ASP A 150 17.31 -22.49 8.14
C ASP A 150 16.65 -23.42 7.10
N LEU A 151 16.93 -23.16 5.81
CA LEU A 151 16.39 -23.90 4.67
C LEU A 151 17.50 -24.39 3.74
N GLU A 152 17.23 -25.52 3.08
CA GLU A 152 18.08 -26.01 1.99
C GLU A 152 18.13 -25.02 0.82
N GLU A 153 19.29 -24.91 0.18
CA GLU A 153 19.54 -23.90 -0.86
C GLU A 153 18.65 -24.09 -2.11
N ASN A 154 18.31 -25.33 -2.45
CA ASN A 154 17.36 -25.69 -3.52
C ASN A 154 15.95 -25.13 -3.26
N VAL A 155 15.48 -25.16 -2.01
CA VAL A 155 14.19 -24.62 -1.58
C VAL A 155 14.22 -23.10 -1.72
N VAL A 156 15.29 -22.45 -1.25
CA VAL A 156 15.46 -20.99 -1.40
C VAL A 156 15.51 -20.56 -2.86
N LYS A 157 16.25 -21.27 -3.72
CA LYS A 157 16.26 -21.01 -5.17
C LYS A 157 14.87 -21.10 -5.78
N SER A 158 14.04 -22.01 -5.27
CA SER A 158 12.64 -22.11 -5.69
C SER A 158 11.77 -20.98 -5.15
N LEU A 159 11.93 -20.61 -3.88
CA LEU A 159 11.11 -19.58 -3.21
C LEU A 159 11.42 -18.16 -3.70
N VAL A 160 12.69 -17.81 -3.84
CA VAL A 160 13.14 -16.47 -4.24
C VAL A 160 13.31 -16.38 -5.76
N GLY A 161 13.94 -17.38 -6.37
CA GLY A 161 14.37 -17.32 -7.78
C GLY A 161 13.28 -17.56 -8.81
N LYS A 162 12.15 -18.17 -8.45
CA LYS A 162 11.04 -18.47 -9.39
C LYS A 162 9.90 -17.44 -9.35
N GLN A 163 9.97 -16.43 -8.50
CA GLN A 163 8.92 -15.43 -8.39
C GLN A 163 9.08 -14.36 -9.48
N THR A 164 8.31 -14.48 -10.56
CA THR A 164 8.35 -13.57 -11.71
C THR A 164 7.40 -12.37 -11.58
N GLY A 165 6.56 -12.33 -10.54
CA GLY A 165 5.66 -11.21 -10.28
C GLY A 165 6.42 -9.92 -9.96
N SER A 166 5.89 -8.78 -10.38
CA SER A 166 6.51 -7.46 -10.13
C SER A 166 5.47 -6.46 -9.66
N GLY A 167 5.57 -6.04 -8.40
CA GLY A 167 4.74 -5.01 -7.79
C GLY A 167 3.27 -5.41 -7.59
N ILE A 168 2.51 -5.53 -8.67
CA ILE A 168 1.10 -5.92 -8.70
C ILE A 168 0.93 -7.05 -9.71
N VAL A 169 0.27 -8.12 -9.31
CA VAL A 169 -0.01 -9.30 -10.14
C VAL A 169 -1.50 -9.59 -10.21
N LYS A 170 -1.93 -10.29 -11.26
CA LYS A 170 -3.27 -10.86 -11.36
C LYS A 170 -3.22 -12.27 -10.80
N LEU A 171 -4.07 -12.57 -9.81
CA LEU A 171 -4.19 -13.93 -9.29
C LEU A 171 -5.23 -14.72 -10.09
N ASP A 172 -5.03 -16.04 -10.13
CA ASP A 172 -6.04 -16.97 -10.64
C ASP A 172 -7.30 -16.90 -9.77
N ALA A 173 -8.48 -16.99 -10.38
CA ALA A 173 -9.75 -16.88 -9.67
C ALA A 173 -9.98 -18.01 -8.64
N ALA A 174 -9.31 -19.15 -8.79
CA ALA A 174 -9.35 -20.26 -7.83
C ALA A 174 -8.36 -20.08 -6.66
N PHE A 175 -7.47 -19.07 -6.72
CA PHE A 175 -6.48 -18.83 -5.67
C PHE A 175 -7.17 -18.34 -4.40
N LYS A 176 -6.90 -19.01 -3.27
CA LYS A 176 -7.48 -18.67 -1.97
C LYS A 176 -6.56 -17.71 -1.22
N MET A 177 -6.98 -16.46 -1.12
CA MET A 177 -6.37 -15.49 -0.21
C MET A 177 -6.87 -15.72 1.22
N PRO A 178 -6.08 -15.40 2.25
CA PRO A 178 -6.53 -15.55 3.62
C PRO A 178 -7.65 -14.55 3.95
N GLU A 179 -8.63 -15.01 4.73
CA GLU A 179 -9.88 -14.29 4.96
C GLU A 179 -9.75 -13.25 6.08
N PRO A 180 -10.41 -12.08 5.96
CA PRO A 180 -10.43 -11.07 7.01
C PRO A 180 -11.05 -11.57 8.32
N LYS A 181 -10.52 -11.07 9.44
CA LYS A 181 -11.14 -11.26 10.76
C LYS A 181 -11.69 -9.94 11.26
N LYS A 182 -12.87 -9.96 11.88
CA LYS A 182 -13.53 -8.75 12.38
C LYS A 182 -12.67 -8.06 13.44
N GLU A 183 -12.08 -8.83 14.37
CA GLU A 183 -11.21 -8.31 15.43
C GLU A 183 -9.96 -7.59 14.90
N HIS A 184 -9.45 -7.97 13.72
CA HIS A 184 -8.28 -7.32 13.14
C HIS A 184 -8.56 -5.88 12.70
N ARG A 185 -9.84 -5.54 12.49
CA ARG A 185 -10.27 -4.20 12.07
C ARG A 185 -10.24 -3.22 13.25
N ASP A 186 -10.44 -3.70 14.47
CA ASP A 186 -10.55 -2.87 15.67
C ASP A 186 -9.24 -2.14 15.95
N GLY A 187 -9.32 -0.80 16.06
CA GLY A 187 -8.15 0.07 16.22
C GLY A 187 -7.21 0.15 15.00
N MET A 188 -7.57 -0.48 13.87
CA MET A 188 -6.75 -0.48 12.65
C MET A 188 -7.37 0.34 11.52
N ALA A 189 -8.68 0.16 11.27
CA ALA A 189 -9.38 0.89 10.22
C ALA A 189 -10.52 1.74 10.82
N LEU A 190 -10.60 3.00 10.41
CA LEU A 190 -11.67 3.92 10.76
C LEU A 190 -12.40 4.32 9.48
N ASN A 191 -13.72 4.21 9.42
CA ASN A 191 -14.46 4.67 8.25
C ASN A 191 -14.81 6.15 8.41
N CYS A 192 -14.16 7.01 7.63
CA CYS A 192 -14.35 8.46 7.68
C CYS A 192 -15.63 8.92 6.98
N GLU A 193 -16.38 8.06 6.30
CA GLU A 193 -17.70 8.42 5.74
C GLU A 193 -18.84 8.06 6.70
N GLU A 194 -18.59 7.11 7.63
CA GLU A 194 -19.58 6.60 8.59
C GLU A 194 -19.37 7.12 10.02
N ALA A 195 -18.22 7.70 10.32
CA ALA A 195 -17.94 8.22 11.65
C ALA A 195 -18.90 9.41 11.99
N PRO A 196 -19.17 9.66 13.28
CA PRO A 196 -20.00 10.80 13.66
C PRO A 196 -19.27 12.11 13.36
N LEU A 197 -19.97 13.06 12.74
CA LEU A 197 -19.46 14.42 12.53
C LEU A 197 -19.33 15.15 13.88
N ASP A 198 -18.17 15.72 14.16
CA ASP A 198 -17.95 16.53 15.37
C ASP A 198 -18.76 17.84 15.33
N VAL A 199 -19.01 18.37 14.13
CA VAL A 199 -19.80 19.59 13.92
C VAL A 199 -20.79 19.39 12.77
N ASN A 200 -22.09 19.48 13.09
CA ASN A 200 -23.16 19.46 12.10
C ASN A 200 -23.73 20.87 11.90
N ILE A 201 -23.38 21.52 10.80
CA ILE A 201 -23.91 22.84 10.42
C ILE A 201 -25.16 22.63 9.56
N LYS A 202 -26.32 23.09 10.03
CA LYS A 202 -27.55 23.06 9.23
C LYS A 202 -27.33 23.80 7.91
N ASN A 203 -27.48 23.10 6.78
CA ASN A 203 -27.26 23.57 5.40
C ASN A 203 -25.80 23.84 5.00
N GLY A 204 -24.81 23.29 5.72
CA GLY A 204 -23.40 23.21 5.28
C GLY A 204 -22.90 21.76 5.26
N GLU A 205 -21.78 21.49 4.59
CA GLU A 205 -21.09 20.19 4.70
C GLU A 205 -20.40 20.10 6.08
N GLY A 206 -20.49 18.93 6.73
CA GLY A 206 -19.90 18.71 8.05
C GLY A 206 -18.38 18.68 8.03
N LEU A 207 -17.75 19.12 9.12
CA LEU A 207 -16.29 19.13 9.30
C LEU A 207 -15.86 18.04 10.30
N TRP A 208 -14.79 17.33 9.94
CA TRP A 208 -13.99 16.51 10.87
C TRP A 208 -12.95 17.44 11.50
N CYS A 209 -12.87 17.51 12.83
CA CYS A 209 -11.85 18.31 13.53
C CYS A 209 -10.76 17.42 14.11
#